data_AF-K1TAI7-F1
#
_entry.id   AF-K1TAI7-F1
#
_cell.length_a   1.000
_cell.length_b   1.000
_cell.length_c   1.000
_cell.angle_alpha   90.00
_cell.angle_beta   90.00
_cell.angle_gamma   90.00
#
_symmetry.space_group_name_H-M   'P 1'
#
loop_
_entity.id
_entity.type
_entity.pdbx_description
1 polymer ?
#
loop_
_entity_poly.entity_id
_entity_poly.type
_entity_poly.pdbx_seq_one_letter_code
_entity_poly.pdbx_strand_id
1 'polypeptide(L)'
;NHNFDYFCNMDMVEINLVEDSTYRKELHELIRQHYLYTGSKLARTMLDDWNHYVEDFIQVVPIEYKRVLQEEQVKKLQQKIADMQRDY
;
A
#
# COMPACT_ATOMS: atom_id res chain seq x y z
N ASN A 1 -6.01 -10.62 17.56
CA ASN A 1 -7.37 -10.03 17.64
C ASN A 1 -7.59 -9.18 16.40
N HIS A 2 -8.55 -9.55 15.55
CA HIS A 2 -8.85 -8.89 14.27
C HIS A 2 -9.92 -7.81 14.47
N ASN A 3 -9.58 -6.72 15.17
CA ASN A 3 -10.50 -5.62 15.48
C ASN A 3 -9.93 -4.25 15.11
N PHE A 4 -8.99 -4.22 14.16
CA PHE A 4 -8.33 -2.99 13.74
C PHE A 4 -9.31 -2.00 13.07
N ASP A 5 -10.31 -2.53 12.37
CA ASP A 5 -11.42 -1.82 11.75
C ASP A 5 -12.19 -0.93 12.73
N TYR A 6 -12.40 -1.39 13.97
CA TYR A 6 -13.04 -0.61 15.03
C TYR A 6 -12.32 0.70 15.35
N PHE A 7 -11.01 0.76 15.11
CA PHE A 7 -10.18 1.95 15.39
C PHE A 7 -10.01 2.86 14.17
N CYS A 8 -10.64 2.55 13.04
CA CYS A 8 -10.50 3.27 11.79
C CYS A 8 -11.74 4.12 11.48
N ASN A 9 -11.53 5.28 10.85
CA ASN A 9 -12.62 6.03 10.23
C ASN A 9 -12.99 5.39 8.88
N MET A 10 -13.91 4.42 8.92
CA MET A 10 -14.31 3.64 7.75
C MET A 10 -15.02 4.45 6.65
N ASP A 11 -15.47 5.68 6.94
CA ASP A 11 -16.02 6.58 5.91
C ASP A 11 -14.92 7.14 4.99
N MET A 12 -13.66 7.11 5.41
CA MET A 12 -12.54 7.74 4.70
C MET A 12 -11.50 6.76 4.19
N VAL A 13 -11.47 5.52 4.69
CA VAL A 13 -10.43 4.54 4.35
C VAL A 13 -11.03 3.19 4.01
N GLU A 14 -10.37 2.50 3.09
CA GLU A 14 -10.49 1.05 2.92
C GLU A 14 -9.31 0.37 3.65
N ILE A 15 -9.58 -0.79 4.23
CA ILE A 15 -8.56 -1.62 4.87
C ILE A 15 -8.47 -2.96 4.13
N ASN A 16 -7.26 -3.41 3.82
CA ASN A 16 -7.01 -4.64 3.08
C ASN A 16 -5.84 -5.40 3.71
N LEU A 17 -5.75 -6.70 3.43
CA LEU A 17 -4.51 -7.44 3.68
C LEU A 17 -3.43 -6.99 2.68
N VAL A 18 -2.16 -7.08 3.07
CA VAL A 18 -1.03 -6.76 2.19
C VAL A 18 -0.76 -7.96 1.27
N GLU A 19 -1.60 -8.20 0.26
CA GLU A 19 -1.45 -9.37 -0.63
C GLU A 19 -0.45 -9.15 -1.78
N ASP A 20 -0.36 -7.91 -2.28
CA ASP A 20 0.50 -7.59 -3.42
C ASP A 20 1.99 -7.71 -3.05
N SER A 21 2.72 -8.50 -3.84
CA SER A 21 4.15 -8.75 -3.61
C SER A 21 5.01 -7.49 -3.66
N THR A 22 4.60 -6.47 -4.42
CA THR A 22 5.25 -5.16 -4.51
C THR A 22 5.10 -4.42 -3.19
N TYR A 23 3.88 -4.36 -2.64
CA TYR A 23 3.65 -3.72 -1.34
C TYR A 23 4.35 -4.48 -0.20
N ARG A 24 4.36 -5.82 -0.23
CA ARG A 24 5.15 -6.61 0.76
C ARG A 24 6.64 -6.29 0.69
N LYS A 25 7.22 -6.18 -0.50
CA LYS A 25 8.64 -5.82 -0.68
C LYS A 25 8.95 -4.42 -0.19
N GLU A 26 8.08 -3.46 -0.52
CA GLU A 26 8.22 -2.07 -0.06
C GLU A 26 8.16 -1.99 1.46
N LEU A 27 7.16 -2.62 2.08
CA LEU A 27 7.01 -2.67 3.53
C LEU A 27 8.22 -3.32 4.20
N HIS A 28 8.69 -4.45 3.68
CA HIS A 28 9.90 -5.12 4.17
C HIS A 28 11.12 -4.19 4.13
N GLU A 29 11.32 -3.47 3.02
CA GLU A 29 12.43 -2.52 2.88
C GLU A 29 12.32 -1.38 3.88
N LEU A 30 11.12 -0.81 4.08
CA LEU A 30 10.90 0.25 5.07
C LEU A 30 11.22 -0.22 6.50
N ILE A 31 10.81 -1.44 6.87
CA ILE A 31 11.11 -2.04 8.18
C ILE A 31 12.63 -2.31 8.31
N ARG A 32 13.28 -2.77 7.23
CA ARG A 32 14.74 -2.97 7.19
C ARG A 32 15.48 -1.66 7.42
N GLN A 33 15.08 -0.58 6.72
CA GLN A 33 15.65 0.74 6.92
C GLN A 33 15.42 1.24 8.35
N HIS A 34 14.22 1.06 8.89
CA HIS A 34 13.92 1.40 10.28
C HIS A 34 14.85 0.66 11.27
N TYR A 35 15.09 -0.64 11.07
CA TYR A 35 16.07 -1.39 11.87
C TYR A 35 17.48 -0.80 11.74
N LEU A 36 17.95 -0.51 10.51
CA LEU A 36 19.27 0.05 10.29
C LEU A 36 19.48 1.40 10.98
N TYR A 37 18.47 2.27 10.95
CA TYR A 37 18.57 3.62 11.51
C TYR A 37 18.35 3.68 13.02
N THR A 38 17.64 2.71 13.61
CA THR A 38 17.23 2.78 15.03
C THR A 38 17.75 1.65 15.90
N GLY A 39 18.25 0.55 15.32
CA GLY A 39 18.60 -0.65 16.05
C GLY A 39 17.40 -1.37 16.68
N SER A 40 16.16 -1.11 16.22
CA SER A 40 14.93 -1.66 16.79
C SER A 40 14.95 -3.19 16.82
N LYS A 41 14.95 -3.77 18.03
CA LYS A 41 14.90 -5.22 18.23
C LYS A 41 13.61 -5.83 17.67
N LEU A 42 12.49 -5.13 17.79
CA LEU A 42 11.22 -5.59 17.24
C LEU A 42 11.26 -5.65 15.71
N ALA A 43 11.82 -4.62 15.07
CA ALA A 43 12.01 -4.64 13.62
C ALA A 43 12.91 -5.81 13.19
N ARG A 44 13.96 -6.11 13.97
CA ARG A 44 14.79 -7.28 13.73
C ARG A 44 13.99 -8.59 13.81
N THR A 45 13.22 -8.78 14.87
CA THR A 45 12.35 -9.97 15.03
C THR A 45 11.37 -10.12 13.85
N MET A 46 10.74 -9.02 13.42
CA MET A 46 9.83 -9.03 12.27
C MET A 46 10.53 -9.43 10.98
N LEU A 47 11.76 -8.96 10.75
CA LEU A 47 12.54 -9.30 9.54
C LEU A 47 13.04 -10.76 9.58
N ASP A 48 13.38 -11.29 10.75
CA ASP A 48 13.85 -12.67 10.90
C ASP A 48 12.73 -13.70 10.66
N ASP A 49 11.46 -13.36 10.93
CA ASP A 49 10.28 -14.20 10.67
C ASP A 49 9.23 -13.47 9.79
N TRP A 50 9.70 -12.91 8.68
CA TRP A 50 8.89 -12.04 7.84
C TRP A 50 7.59 -12.67 7.34
N ASN A 51 7.62 -13.95 6.93
CA ASN A 51 6.45 -14.63 6.37
C ASN A 51 5.31 -14.79 7.40
N HIS A 52 5.65 -14.81 8.69
CA HIS A 52 4.65 -14.81 9.75
C HIS A 52 4.11 -13.39 9.98
N TYR A 53 5.01 -12.42 10.21
CA TYR A 53 4.63 -11.07 10.61
C TYR A 53 3.93 -10.27 9.50
N VAL A 54 4.24 -10.52 8.23
CA VAL A 54 3.61 -9.79 7.11
C VAL A 54 2.09 -10.00 7.07
N GLU A 55 1.60 -11.14 7.55
CA GLU A 55 0.17 -11.47 7.57
C GLU A 55 -0.60 -10.69 8.65
N ASP A 56 0.09 -10.12 9.64
CA ASP A 56 -0.52 -9.29 10.70
C ASP A 56 -0.63 -7.80 10.29
N PHE A 57 -0.02 -7.40 9.16
CA PHE A 57 -0.11 -6.03 8.66
C PHE A 57 -1.42 -5.79 7.90
N ILE A 58 -2.00 -4.61 8.13
CA ILE A 58 -3.19 -4.12 7.44
C ILE A 58 -2.78 -2.93 6.56
N GLN A 59 -3.09 -3.02 5.28
CA GLN A 59 -2.97 -1.91 4.35
C GLN A 59 -4.17 -0.98 4.53
N VAL A 60 -3.91 0.28 4.85
CA VAL A 60 -4.94 1.32 4.93
C VAL A 60 -4.79 2.25 3.72
N VAL A 61 -5.84 2.37 2.92
CA VAL A 61 -5.83 3.23 1.74
C VAL A 61 -6.94 4.27 1.87
N PRO A 62 -6.62 5.58 1.79
CA PRO A 62 -7.66 6.61 1.77
C PRO A 62 -8.49 6.51 0.49
N ILE A 63 -9.82 6.46 0.64
CA ILE A 63 -10.77 6.29 -0.47
C ILE A 63 -10.61 7.41 -1.50
N GLU A 64 -10.55 8.65 -0.99
CA GLU A 64 -10.48 9.83 -1.86
C GLU A 64 -9.15 9.93 -2.61
N TYR A 65 -8.05 9.51 -1.98
CA TYR A 65 -6.75 9.45 -2.63
C TYR A 65 -6.75 8.44 -3.79
N LYS A 66 -7.30 7.24 -3.54
CA LYS A 66 -7.45 6.20 -4.56
C LYS A 66 -8.32 6.67 -5.73
N ARG A 67 -9.43 7.37 -5.44
CA ARG A 67 -10.32 7.96 -6.47
C ARG A 67 -9.56 8.93 -7.37
N VAL A 68 -8.82 9.87 -6.79
CA VAL A 68 -8.06 10.87 -7.55
C VAL A 68 -7.01 10.20 -8.45
N LEU A 69 -6.25 9.23 -7.93
CA LEU A 69 -5.26 8.49 -8.72
C LEU A 69 -5.89 7.75 -9.91
N GLN A 70 -7.04 7.11 -9.70
CA GLN A 70 -7.77 6.42 -10.76
C GLN A 70 -8.27 7.40 -11.84
N GLU A 71 -8.80 8.55 -11.44
CA GLU A 71 -9.25 9.60 -12.36
C GLU A 71 -8.12 10.16 -13.20
N GLU A 72 -6.95 10.41 -12.60
CA GLU A 72 -5.76 10.82 -13.34
C GLU A 72 -5.31 9.77 -14.36
N GLN A 73 -5.38 8.49 -14.01
CA GLN A 73 -5.00 7.40 -14.90
C GLN A 73 -5.97 7.26 -16.08
N VAL A 74 -7.28 7.36 -15.83
CA VAL A 74 -8.31 7.36 -16.87
C VAL A 74 -8.13 8.56 -17.81
N LYS A 75 -7.91 9.77 -17.28
CA LYS A 75 -7.65 10.97 -18.10
C LYS A 75 -6.42 10.79 -18.99
N LYS A 76 -5.32 10.24 -18.45
CA LYS A 76 -4.11 9.95 -19.23
C LYS A 76 -4.37 8.94 -20.36
N LEU A 77 -5.19 7.91 -20.12
CA LEU A 77 -5.56 6.93 -21.13
C LEU A 77 -6.45 7.55 -22.22
N GLN A 78 -7.45 8.34 -21.85
CA GLN A 78 -8.32 9.06 -22.79
C GLN A 78 -7.52 10.01 -23.68
N GLN A 79 -6.57 10.75 -23.10
CA GLN A 79 -5.69 11.64 -23.86
C GLN A 79 -4.86 10.85 -24.90
N LYS A 80 -4.24 9.74 -24.50
CA LYS A 80 -3.48 8.88 -25.42
C LYS A 80 -4.34 8.33 -26.56
N ILE A 81 -5.58 7.93 -26.28
CA ILE A 81 -6.51 7.44 -27.31
C ILE A 81 -6.86 8.57 -28.30
N ALA A 82 -7.16 9.77 -27.79
CA ALA A 82 -7.50 10.92 -28.61
C ALA A 82 -6.33 11.36 -29.51
N ASP A 83 -5.10 11.32 -28.99
CA ASP A 83 -3.91 11.65 -29.77
C ASP A 83 -3.64 10.60 -30.86
N MET A 84 -3.75 9.30 -30.54
CA MET A 84 -3.66 8.25 -31.56
C MET A 84 -4.72 8.39 -32.66
N GLN A 85 -5.95 8.78 -32.33
CA GLN A 85 -7.02 8.97 -33.32
C GLN A 85 -6.81 10.19 -34.22
N ARG A 86 -5.99 11.16 -33.84
CA ARG A 86 -5.64 12.32 -34.67
C ARG A 86 -4.54 12.03 -35.67
N ASP A 87 -3.73 11.01 -35.41
CA ASP A 87 -2.60 10.60 -36.24
C ASP A 87 -3.00 9.64 -37.39
N TYR A 88 -4.28 9.28 -37.50
CA TYR A 88 -4.89 8.51 -38.60
C TYR A 88 -5.84 9.39 -39.43
#